data_AF-A0A0J9U867-F1
#
_entry.id   AF-A0A0J9U867-F1
#
_cell.length_a   1.000
_cell.length_b   1.000
_cell.length_c   1.000
_cell.angle_alpha   90.00
_cell.angle_beta   90.00
_cell.angle_gamma   90.00
#
_symmetry.space_group_name_H-M   'P 1'
#
loop_
_entity.id
_entity.type
_entity.pdbx_description
1 polymer ?
#
loop_
_entity_poly.entity_id
_entity_poly.type
_entity_poly.pdbx_seq_one_letter_code
_entity_poly.pdbx_strand_id
1 'polypeptide(L)'
;MDRLPPRIALKQLSDFLHEASIFYNTQLMDFTREHQRQGHDTSNEALRQWLWNDWTRSRDNPTRENFTSTKASITLLLRQVETAIATPWLENADLNARFEFSYRALKSSCDEIVRLSGKVMSDWQTCRFLAVELKNARVYANPEGPVLRQLFVGWEKGEPW
;
A
#
# COMPACT_ATOMS: atom_id res chain seq x y z
N MET A 1 -4.75 24.73 -4.31
CA MET A 1 -4.39 23.42 -4.89
C MET A 1 -5.65 22.90 -5.54
N ASP A 2 -5.62 22.69 -6.84
CA ASP A 2 -6.76 22.12 -7.56
C ASP A 2 -6.97 20.69 -7.07
N ARG A 3 -8.23 20.38 -6.71
CA ARG A 3 -8.62 19.10 -6.14
C ARG A 3 -8.57 18.04 -7.23
N LEU A 4 -7.79 16.98 -7.01
CA LEU A 4 -7.77 15.85 -7.94
C LEU A 4 -9.16 15.19 -8.01
N PRO A 5 -9.62 14.75 -9.19
CA PRO A 5 -10.80 13.90 -9.29
C PRO A 5 -10.62 12.62 -8.45
N PRO A 6 -11.67 12.11 -7.78
CA PRO A 6 -11.60 10.89 -6.97
C PRO A 6 -10.92 9.71 -7.68
N ARG A 7 -11.25 9.48 -8.95
CA ARG A 7 -10.64 8.43 -9.77
C ARG A 7 -9.12 8.55 -9.86
N ILE A 8 -8.60 9.76 -10.05
CA ILE A 8 -7.16 10.01 -10.20
C ILE A 8 -6.43 9.85 -8.87
N ALA A 9 -6.97 10.40 -7.78
CA ALA A 9 -6.38 10.25 -6.45
C ALA A 9 -6.33 8.78 -6.02
N LEU A 10 -7.42 8.03 -6.25
CA LEU A 10 -7.48 6.59 -5.97
C LEU A 10 -6.51 5.78 -6.84
N LYS A 11 -6.37 6.13 -8.13
CA LYS A 11 -5.41 5.49 -9.03
C LYS A 11 -3.97 5.69 -8.55
N GLN A 12 -3.59 6.91 -8.18
CA GLN A 12 -2.25 7.22 -7.65
C GLN A 12 -1.94 6.42 -6.37
N LEU A 13 -2.89 6.33 -5.45
CA LEU A 13 -2.76 5.49 -4.26
C LEU A 13 -2.64 4.00 -4.63
N SER A 14 -3.49 3.50 -5.53
CA SER A 14 -3.46 2.11 -5.99
C SER A 14 -2.14 1.73 -6.65
N ASP A 15 -1.56 2.62 -7.46
CA ASP A 15 -0.29 2.40 -8.14
C ASP A 15 0.86 2.33 -7.14
N PHE A 16 0.91 3.29 -6.21
CA PHE A 16 1.90 3.25 -5.13
C PHE A 16 1.78 1.98 -4.28
N LEU A 17 0.57 1.57 -3.90
CA LEU A 17 0.31 0.34 -3.15
C LEU A 17 0.81 -0.90 -3.92
N HIS A 18 0.65 -0.90 -5.25
CA HIS A 18 1.12 -1.99 -6.10
C HIS A 18 2.65 -2.06 -6.13
N GLU A 19 3.31 -0.95 -6.41
CA GLU A 19 4.77 -0.87 -6.49
C GLU A 19 5.42 -1.19 -5.15
N ALA A 20 4.89 -0.62 -4.06
CA ALA A 20 5.33 -0.95 -2.71
C ALA A 20 5.15 -2.44 -2.41
N SER A 21 4.00 -3.04 -2.74
CA SER A 21 3.78 -4.48 -2.51
C SER A 21 4.81 -5.34 -3.27
N ILE A 22 5.14 -4.98 -4.52
CA ILE A 22 6.21 -5.66 -5.28
C ILE A 22 7.55 -5.50 -4.56
N PHE A 23 7.91 -4.28 -4.17
CA PHE A 23 9.15 -4.00 -3.46
C PHE A 23 9.30 -4.88 -2.21
N TYR A 24 8.32 -4.88 -1.30
CA TYR A 24 8.41 -5.65 -0.05
C TYR A 24 8.48 -7.16 -0.31
N ASN A 25 7.70 -7.68 -1.28
CA ASN A 25 7.78 -9.09 -1.65
C ASN A 25 9.16 -9.47 -2.23
N THR A 26 9.75 -8.61 -3.07
CA THR A 26 11.10 -8.80 -3.59
C THR A 26 12.13 -8.86 -2.45
N GLN A 27 12.07 -7.92 -1.50
CA GLN A 27 12.99 -7.92 -0.37
C GLN A 27 12.89 -9.18 0.49
N LEU A 28 11.67 -9.69 0.72
CA LEU A 28 11.42 -10.93 1.45
C LEU A 28 11.95 -12.17 0.71
N MET A 29 11.75 -12.21 -0.61
CA MET A 29 12.23 -13.30 -1.45
C MET A 29 13.76 -13.32 -1.53
N ASP A 30 14.39 -12.17 -1.74
CA ASP A 30 15.84 -12.07 -1.85
C ASP A 30 16.52 -12.38 -0.52
N PHE A 31 15.96 -11.90 0.59
CA PHE A 31 16.38 -12.31 1.93
C PHE A 31 16.33 -13.85 2.09
N THR A 32 15.21 -14.46 1.70
CA THR A 32 15.03 -15.92 1.84
C THR A 32 16.04 -16.68 0.97
N ARG A 33 16.22 -16.27 -0.29
CA ARG A 33 17.14 -16.91 -1.23
C ARG A 33 18.59 -16.83 -0.79
N GLU A 34 19.03 -15.66 -0.33
CA GLU A 34 20.41 -15.47 0.12
C GLU A 34 20.74 -16.39 1.30
N HIS A 35 19.89 -16.38 2.33
CA HIS A 35 20.18 -17.14 3.55
C HIS A 35 19.98 -18.65 3.38
N GLN A 36 19.09 -19.08 2.47
CA GLN A 36 19.03 -20.48 2.04
C GLN A 36 20.31 -20.93 1.35
N ARG A 37 20.90 -20.10 0.48
CA ARG A 37 22.18 -20.42 -0.19
C ARG A 37 23.35 -20.50 0.79
N GLN A 38 23.32 -19.71 1.86
CA GLN A 38 24.32 -19.73 2.93
C GLN A 38 24.11 -20.88 3.93
N GLY A 39 23.10 -21.74 3.71
CA GLY A 39 22.83 -22.90 4.57
C GLY A 39 22.19 -22.54 5.91
N HIS A 40 21.67 -21.32 6.05
CA HIS A 40 20.98 -20.92 7.28
C HIS A 40 19.59 -21.54 7.33
N ASP A 41 19.33 -22.27 8.41
CA ASP A 41 17.96 -22.65 8.75
C ASP A 41 17.21 -21.43 9.27
N THR A 42 16.43 -20.83 8.38
CA THR A 42 15.58 -19.69 8.72
C THR A 42 14.34 -20.09 9.52
N SER A 43 14.16 -21.38 9.91
CA SER A 43 13.07 -21.81 10.80
C SER A 43 13.14 -21.20 12.20
N ASN A 44 14.36 -20.90 12.69
CA ASN A 44 14.57 -20.23 13.97
C ASN A 44 14.24 -18.73 13.89
N GLU A 45 13.25 -18.28 14.68
CA GLU A 45 12.75 -16.91 14.66
C GLU A 45 13.79 -15.88 15.13
N ALA A 46 14.54 -16.17 16.20
CA ALA A 46 15.55 -15.24 16.72
C ALA A 46 16.70 -15.05 15.73
N LEU A 47 17.16 -16.14 15.10
CA LEU A 47 18.18 -16.09 14.06
C LEU A 47 17.67 -15.33 12.83
N ARG A 48 16.45 -15.63 12.36
CA ARG A 48 15.82 -14.92 11.23
C ARG A 48 15.72 -13.43 11.49
N GLN A 49 15.33 -13.04 12.70
CA GLN A 49 15.20 -11.65 13.08
C GLN A 49 16.55 -10.92 13.11
N TRP A 50 17.59 -11.58 13.61
CA TRP A 50 18.94 -11.06 13.58
C TRP A 50 19.46 -10.89 12.13
N LEU A 51 19.31 -11.92 11.31
CA LEU A 51 19.71 -11.90 9.89
C LEU A 51 18.94 -10.83 9.10
N TRP A 52 17.65 -10.65 9.38
CA TRP A 52 16.85 -9.61 8.74
C TRP A 52 17.38 -8.21 9.05
N ASN A 53 17.73 -7.95 10.31
CA ASN A 53 18.27 -6.66 10.73
C ASN A 53 19.62 -6.36 10.07
N ASP A 54 20.47 -7.38 9.89
CA ASP A 54 21.73 -7.25 9.17
C ASP A 54 21.50 -7.01 7.67
N TRP A 55 20.61 -7.81 7.06
CA TRP A 55 20.23 -7.70 5.67
C TRP A 55 19.70 -6.32 5.28
N THR A 56 18.78 -5.75 6.08
CA THR A 56 18.18 -4.43 5.79
C THR A 56 19.18 -3.29 5.97
N ARG A 57 20.12 -3.40 6.91
CA ARG A 57 21.19 -2.42 7.13
C ARG A 57 22.24 -2.42 6.03
N SER A 58 22.49 -3.57 5.41
CA SER A 58 23.45 -3.71 4.30
C SER A 58 22.89 -3.27 2.94
N ARG A 59 21.60 -2.91 2.85
CA ARG A 59 20.99 -2.44 1.59
C ARG A 59 21.53 -1.07 1.16
N ASP A 60 21.52 -0.85 -0.15
CA ASP A 60 21.86 0.42 -0.77
C ASP A 60 20.89 1.55 -0.38
N ASN A 61 21.31 2.80 -0.57
CA ASN A 61 20.52 3.98 -0.17
C ASN A 61 19.11 3.97 -0.78
N PRO A 62 18.90 3.72 -2.08
CA PRO A 62 17.57 3.72 -2.67
C PRO A 62 16.62 2.69 -2.04
N THR A 63 17.10 1.48 -1.74
CA THR A 63 16.29 0.46 -1.07
C THR A 63 15.91 0.89 0.35
N ARG A 64 16.86 1.47 1.10
CA ARG A 64 16.59 2.00 2.44
C ARG A 64 15.59 3.16 2.41
N GLU A 65 15.73 4.06 1.44
CA GLU A 65 14.77 5.15 1.21
C GLU A 65 13.36 4.61 0.97
N ASN A 66 13.20 3.58 0.13
CA ASN A 66 11.89 2.93 -0.13
C ASN A 66 11.25 2.35 1.14
N PHE A 67 12.03 1.71 2.01
CA PHE A 67 11.54 1.25 3.31
C PHE A 67 11.02 2.42 4.17
N THR A 68 11.75 3.54 4.19
CA THR A 68 11.40 4.69 5.05
C THR A 68 10.31 5.59 4.47
N SER A 69 10.17 5.65 3.15
CA SER A 69 9.23 6.56 2.47
C SER A 69 7.79 6.05 2.49
N THR A 70 7.58 4.73 2.62
CA THR A 70 6.25 4.09 2.57
C THR A 70 5.23 4.77 3.47
N LYS A 71 5.59 5.05 4.72
CA LYS A 71 4.73 5.75 5.68
C LYS A 71 4.30 7.13 5.17
N ALA A 72 5.26 7.93 4.72
CA ALA A 72 5.02 9.30 4.28
C ALA A 72 4.16 9.33 3.00
N SER A 73 4.49 8.47 2.03
CA SER A 73 3.76 8.35 0.77
C SER A 73 2.31 7.91 0.97
N ILE A 74 2.06 6.88 1.79
CA ILE A 74 0.69 6.43 2.08
C ILE A 74 -0.11 7.51 2.80
N THR A 75 0.49 8.17 3.79
CA THR A 75 -0.17 9.28 4.52
C THR A 75 -0.56 10.40 3.57
N LEU A 76 0.35 10.79 2.65
CA LEU A 76 0.09 11.85 1.68
C LEU A 76 -1.00 11.47 0.68
N LEU A 77 -0.88 10.28 0.06
CA LEU A 77 -1.81 9.81 -0.97
C LEU A 77 -3.21 9.56 -0.40
N LEU A 78 -3.31 9.00 0.81
CA LEU A 78 -4.60 8.84 1.49
C LEU A 78 -5.25 10.19 1.76
N ARG A 79 -4.48 11.20 2.22
CA ARG A 79 -5.01 12.56 2.42
C ARG A 79 -5.48 13.21 1.12
N GLN A 80 -4.82 12.92 -0.01
CA GLN A 80 -5.29 13.37 -1.31
C GLN A 80 -6.62 12.71 -1.68
N VAL A 81 -6.79 11.41 -1.41
CA VAL A 81 -8.08 10.73 -1.56
C VAL A 81 -9.15 11.36 -0.67
N GLU A 82 -8.87 11.57 0.62
CA GLU A 82 -9.78 12.24 1.57
C GLU A 82 -10.24 13.60 1.04
N THR A 83 -9.31 14.39 0.52
CA THR A 83 -9.62 15.70 -0.06
C THR A 83 -10.45 15.56 -1.33
N ALA A 84 -10.14 14.58 -2.18
CA ALA A 84 -10.85 14.33 -3.43
C ALA A 84 -12.31 13.89 -3.22
N ILE A 85 -12.63 13.24 -2.10
CA ILE A 85 -13.97 12.70 -1.80
C ILE A 85 -14.77 13.52 -0.79
N ALA A 86 -14.18 14.58 -0.20
CA ALA A 86 -14.79 15.42 0.84
C ALA A 86 -16.08 16.16 0.43
N THR A 87 -16.45 16.09 -0.84
CA THR A 87 -17.67 16.69 -1.41
C THR A 87 -18.36 15.59 -2.19
N PRO A 88 -19.70 15.48 -2.09
CA PRO A 88 -20.45 14.48 -2.82
C PRO A 88 -20.05 14.48 -4.29
N TRP A 89 -19.55 13.33 -4.74
CA TRP A 89 -19.10 13.11 -6.12
C TRP A 89 -19.92 12.01 -6.82
N LEU A 90 -20.84 11.38 -6.07
CA LEU A 90 -21.83 10.43 -6.54
C LEU A 90 -23.22 10.99 -6.24
N GLU A 91 -24.07 11.07 -7.25
CA GLU A 91 -25.46 11.54 -7.11
C GLU A 91 -26.37 10.49 -6.46
N ASN A 92 -26.05 9.21 -6.64
CA ASN A 92 -26.83 8.10 -6.12
C ASN A 92 -26.42 7.76 -4.68
N ALA A 93 -27.38 7.83 -3.74
CA ALA A 93 -27.16 7.58 -2.33
C ALA A 93 -26.67 6.15 -2.02
N ASP A 94 -27.17 5.14 -2.73
CA ASP A 94 -26.74 3.74 -2.54
C ASP A 94 -25.30 3.53 -3.02
N LEU A 95 -24.93 4.14 -4.15
CA LEU A 95 -23.55 4.11 -4.65
C LEU A 95 -22.60 4.84 -3.68
N ASN A 96 -23.05 5.97 -3.12
CA ASN A 96 -22.29 6.70 -2.12
C ASN A 96 -22.09 5.86 -0.84
N ALA A 97 -23.12 5.16 -0.36
CA ALA A 97 -22.99 4.28 0.80
C ALA A 97 -22.03 3.09 0.55
N ARG A 98 -22.07 2.50 -0.65
CA ARG A 98 -21.11 1.45 -1.06
C ARG A 98 -19.68 1.97 -1.13
N PHE A 99 -19.51 3.18 -1.64
CA PHE A 99 -18.22 3.85 -1.67
C PHE A 99 -17.69 4.10 -0.26
N GLU A 100 -18.50 4.67 0.63
CA GLU A 100 -18.14 4.94 2.03
C GLU A 100 -17.69 3.68 2.77
N PHE A 101 -18.39 2.56 2.58
CA PHE A 101 -17.96 1.27 3.14
C PHE A 101 -16.57 0.86 2.62
N SER A 102 -16.36 0.92 1.30
CA SER A 102 -15.09 0.57 0.66
C SER A 102 -13.95 1.49 1.10
N TYR A 103 -14.25 2.77 1.24
CA TYR A 103 -13.31 3.79 1.68
C TYR A 103 -12.89 3.59 3.13
N ARG A 104 -13.81 3.22 4.02
CA ARG A 104 -13.46 2.87 5.42
C ARG A 104 -12.52 1.66 5.48
N ALA A 105 -12.74 0.65 4.65
CA ALA A 105 -11.84 -0.50 4.56
C ALA A 105 -10.46 -0.08 4.05
N LEU A 106 -10.40 0.73 3.00
CA LEU A 106 -9.14 1.30 2.48
C LEU A 106 -8.39 2.08 3.56
N LYS A 107 -9.08 3.00 4.25
CA LYS A 107 -8.50 3.82 5.32
C LYS A 107 -7.94 2.95 6.45
N SER A 108 -8.69 1.96 6.89
CA SER A 108 -8.23 1.02 7.93
C SER A 108 -6.96 0.27 7.51
N SER A 109 -6.89 -0.22 6.26
CA SER A 109 -5.67 -0.87 5.77
C SER A 109 -4.51 0.12 5.63
N CYS A 110 -4.75 1.36 5.18
CA CYS A 110 -3.71 2.39 5.12
C CYS A 110 -3.16 2.77 6.50
N ASP A 111 -4.02 2.87 7.52
CA ASP A 111 -3.61 3.13 8.91
C ASP A 111 -2.72 1.99 9.44
N GLU A 112 -3.08 0.75 9.11
CA GLU A 112 -2.29 -0.43 9.48
C GLU A 112 -0.93 -0.48 8.74
N ILE A 113 -0.91 -0.16 7.45
CA ILE A 113 0.31 0.01 6.65
C ILE A 113 1.24 1.05 7.29
N VAL A 114 0.70 2.20 7.70
CA VAL A 114 1.44 3.27 8.37
C VAL A 114 2.03 2.80 9.70
N ARG A 115 1.24 2.03 10.48
CA ARG A 115 1.68 1.45 11.76
C ARG A 115 2.81 0.44 11.56
N LEU A 116 2.67 -0.47 10.61
CA LEU A 116 3.65 -1.53 10.30
C LEU A 116 4.95 -0.95 9.74
N SER A 117 4.86 0.07 8.88
CA SER A 117 6.02 0.74 8.24
C SER A 117 7.10 1.19 9.24
N GLY A 118 6.73 1.49 10.50
CA GLY A 118 7.69 1.90 11.52
C GLY A 118 8.66 0.81 11.99
N LYS A 119 8.41 -0.47 11.68
CA LYS A 119 9.24 -1.60 12.15
C LYS A 119 9.71 -2.54 11.04
N VAL A 120 9.38 -2.29 9.78
CA VAL A 120 9.69 -3.20 8.66
C VAL A 120 11.18 -3.51 8.51
N MET A 121 12.06 -2.56 8.81
CA MET A 121 13.50 -2.77 8.71
C MET A 121 14.07 -3.55 9.90
N SER A 122 13.36 -3.57 11.03
CA SER A 122 13.80 -4.18 12.28
C SER A 122 12.99 -5.43 12.65
N ASP A 123 12.00 -5.81 11.85
CA ASP A 123 11.09 -6.93 12.08
C ASP A 123 10.65 -7.55 10.75
N TRP A 124 11.10 -8.79 10.52
CA TRP A 124 10.80 -9.55 9.30
C TRP A 124 9.32 -9.89 9.19
N GLN A 125 8.68 -10.23 10.31
CA GLN A 125 7.27 -10.61 10.34
C GLN A 125 6.39 -9.39 10.06
N THR A 126 6.77 -8.23 10.61
CA THR A 126 6.14 -6.94 10.26
C THR A 126 6.27 -6.66 8.76
N CYS A 127 7.45 -6.86 8.17
CA CYS A 127 7.65 -6.70 6.72
C CYS A 127 6.73 -7.62 5.89
N ARG A 128 6.55 -8.88 6.31
CA ARG A 128 5.60 -9.82 5.68
C ARG A 128 4.16 -9.36 5.79
N PHE A 129 3.72 -8.96 6.98
CA PHE A 129 2.36 -8.47 7.16
C PHE A 129 2.10 -7.20 6.34
N LEU A 130 3.08 -6.30 6.26
CA LEU A 130 2.96 -5.11 5.43
C LEU A 130 2.76 -5.46 3.94
N ALA A 131 3.52 -6.43 3.41
CA ALA A 131 3.38 -6.85 2.01
C ALA A 131 1.97 -7.35 1.68
N VAL A 132 1.32 -8.03 2.65
CA VAL A 132 -0.07 -8.49 2.55
C VAL A 132 -1.04 -7.31 2.62
N GLU A 133 -0.87 -6.42 3.60
CA GLU A 133 -1.75 -5.26 3.77
C GLU A 133 -1.71 -4.30 2.57
N LEU A 134 -0.54 -4.08 1.97
CA LEU A 134 -0.41 -3.30 0.73
C LEU A 134 -1.24 -3.89 -0.42
N LYS A 135 -1.23 -5.22 -0.55
CA LYS A 135 -2.04 -5.93 -1.56
C LYS A 135 -3.53 -5.82 -1.27
N ASN A 136 -3.93 -5.94 -0.01
CA ASN A 136 -5.32 -5.82 0.42
C ASN A 136 -5.86 -4.40 0.20
N ALA A 137 -5.12 -3.39 0.64
CA ALA A 137 -5.48 -1.98 0.44
C ALA A 137 -5.69 -1.66 -1.05
N ARG A 138 -4.84 -2.20 -1.93
CA ARG A 138 -4.95 -1.97 -3.38
C ARG A 138 -6.31 -2.40 -3.95
N VAL A 139 -6.93 -3.45 -3.41
CA VAL A 139 -8.26 -3.92 -3.85
C VAL A 139 -9.31 -2.82 -3.67
N TYR A 140 -9.22 -2.08 -2.58
CA TYR A 140 -10.13 -0.98 -2.25
C TYR A 140 -9.72 0.37 -2.86
N ALA A 141 -8.47 0.52 -3.29
CA ALA A 141 -7.98 1.74 -3.93
C ALA A 141 -8.13 1.72 -5.46
N ASN A 142 -8.15 0.55 -6.10
CA ASN A 142 -8.11 0.46 -7.57
C ASN A 142 -9.46 0.86 -8.20
N PRO A 143 -9.54 1.99 -8.94
CA PRO A 143 -10.79 2.44 -9.57
C PRO A 143 -11.31 1.47 -10.64
N GLU A 144 -10.42 0.67 -11.22
CA GLU A 144 -10.75 -0.34 -12.25
C GLU A 144 -10.94 -1.73 -11.62
N GLY A 145 -10.74 -1.84 -10.30
CA GLY A 145 -10.86 -3.06 -9.54
C GLY A 145 -12.31 -3.49 -9.30
N PRO A 146 -12.53 -4.73 -8.86
CA PRO A 146 -13.87 -5.30 -8.69
C PRO A 146 -14.74 -4.53 -7.68
N VAL A 147 -14.13 -3.83 -6.72
CA VAL A 147 -14.82 -3.05 -5.69
C VAL A 147 -15.32 -1.71 -6.24
N LEU A 148 -14.48 -0.98 -6.99
CA LEU A 148 -14.77 0.40 -7.38
C LEU A 148 -15.22 0.55 -8.84
N ARG A 149 -14.95 -0.42 -9.72
CA ARG A 149 -15.22 -0.30 -11.17
C ARG A 149 -16.64 0.13 -11.47
N GLN A 150 -17.62 -0.43 -10.75
CA GLN A 150 -19.04 -0.11 -10.95
C GLN A 150 -19.40 1.34 -10.58
N LEU A 151 -18.61 1.97 -9.70
CA LEU A 151 -18.81 3.36 -9.26
C LEU A 151 -18.28 4.38 -10.27
N PHE A 152 -17.37 3.97 -11.16
CA PHE A 152 -16.75 4.83 -12.18
C PHE A 152 -17.26 4.52 -13.60
N VAL A 153 -18.28 3.68 -13.75
CA VAL A 153 -18.92 3.44 -15.06
C VAL A 153 -19.49 4.76 -15.58
N GLY A 154 -19.08 5.17 -16.78
CA GLY A 154 -19.49 6.44 -17.38
C GLY A 154 -18.48 7.58 -17.20
N TRP A 155 -17.57 7.51 -16.22
CA TRP A 155 -16.47 8.47 -16.05
C TRP A 155 -15.33 8.28 -17.09
N GLU A 156 -15.39 7.20 -17.87
CA GLU A 156 -14.47 6.90 -18.97
C GLU A 156 -14.69 7.83 -20.19
N LYS A 157 -15.90 8.39 -20.32
CA LYS A 157 -16.21 9.42 -21.31
C LYS A 157 -15.87 10.76 -20.70
N GLY A 158 -14.63 11.18 -20.87
CA GLY A 158 -14.08 12.39 -20.27
C GLY A 158 -15.04 13.58 -20.37
N GLU A 159 -15.52 14.03 -19.22
CA GLU A 159 -15.76 15.45 -19.05
C GLU A 159 -14.45 16.06 -18.56
N PRO A 160 -13.90 17.04 -19.29
CA PRO A 160 -12.75 17.80 -18.83
C PRO A 160 -13.24 18.75 -17.74
N TRP A 161 -13.02 18.39 -16.48
CA TRP A 161 -13.07 19.33 -15.36
C TRP A 161 -11.66 19.52 -14.83
#